data_AF-A0A4U1L5Y6-F1
#
_entry.id   AF-A0A4U1L5Y6-F1
#
_cell.length_a   1.000
_cell.length_b   1.000
_cell.length_c   1.000
_cell.angle_alpha   90.00
_cell.angle_beta   90.00
_cell.angle_gamma   90.00
#
_symmetry.space_group_name_H-M   'P 1'
#
loop_
_entity.id
_entity.type
_entity.pdbx_description
1 polymer ?
#
loop_
_entity_poly.entity_id
_entity_poly.type
_entity_poly.pdbx_seq_one_letter_code
_entity_poly.pdbx_strand_id
1 'polypeptide(L)' 'MSDARFAARARAQALAGMAGVLFGWTPDGFWRATPAELDALATALAPDAAVPPADRDTLERLMEAFPDG' A
#
# COMPACT_ATOMS: atom_id res chain seq x y z
N MET A 1 -22.16 6.45 -4.44
CA MET A 1 -21.44 7.31 -3.47
C MET A 1 -21.34 6.69 -2.07
N SER A 2 -22.26 5.81 -1.64
CA SER A 2 -22.19 5.12 -0.33
C SER A 2 -21.06 4.08 -0.26
N ASP A 3 -20.93 3.21 -1.26
CA ASP A 3 -19.95 2.09 -1.26
C ASP A 3 -18.50 2.55 -1.17
N ALA A 4 -18.13 3.61 -1.89
CA ALA A 4 -16.78 4.16 -1.85
C ALA A 4 -16.39 4.67 -0.46
N ARG A 5 -17.34 5.23 0.30
CA ARG A 5 -17.09 5.68 1.68
C ARG A 5 -16.94 4.50 2.64
N PHE A 6 -17.72 3.44 2.48
CA PHE A 6 -17.55 2.21 3.25
C PHE A 6 -16.19 1.56 2.98
N ALA A 7 -15.79 1.45 1.72
CA ALA A 7 -14.50 0.90 1.33
C ALA A 7 -13.32 1.75 1.86
N ALA A 8 -13.43 3.08 1.82
CA ALA A 8 -12.44 3.98 2.40
C ALA A 8 -12.32 3.80 3.92
N ARG A 9 -13.45 3.68 4.62
CA ARG A 9 -13.47 3.46 6.08
C ARG A 9 -12.86 2.12 6.48
N ALA A 10 -13.18 1.04 5.76
CA ALA A 10 -12.60 -0.28 6.02
C ALA A 10 -11.07 -0.27 5.80
N ARG A 11 -10.59 0.42 4.76
CA ARG A 11 -9.14 0.62 4.54
C ARG A 11 -8.48 1.40 5.68
N ALA A 12 -9.09 2.49 6.14
CA ALA A 12 -8.56 3.26 7.26
C ALA A 12 -8.46 2.43 8.55
N GLN A 13 -9.44 1.54 8.81
CA GLN A 13 -9.39 0.62 9.95
C GLN A 13 -8.27 -0.42 9.83
N ALA A 14 -8.07 -0.99 8.63
CA ALA A 14 -6.98 -1.92 8.39
C ALA A 14 -5.61 -1.25 8.60
N LEU A 15 -5.43 -0.04 8.08
CA LEU A 15 -4.21 0.76 8.26
C LEU A 15 -3.96 1.11 9.73
N ALA A 16 -4.99 1.49 10.49
CA ALA A 16 -4.86 1.76 11.92
C ALA A 16 -4.38 0.51 12.70
N GLY A 17 -4.89 -0.67 12.35
CA GLY A 17 -4.44 -1.94 12.92
C GLY A 17 -2.98 -2.24 12.60
N MET A 18 -2.59 -2.06 11.33
CA MET A 18 -1.19 -2.23 10.89
C MET A 18 -0.26 -1.24 11.59
N ALA A 19 -0.64 0.02 11.75
CA ALA A 19 0.16 1.02 12.45
C ALA A 19 0.42 0.62 13.91
N GLY A 20 -0.57 0.03 14.58
CA GLY A 20 -0.38 -0.53 15.92
C GLY A 20 0.62 -1.68 15.96
N VAL A 21 0.54 -2.62 15.00
CA VAL A 21 1.44 -3.78 14.93
C VAL A 21 2.87 -3.39 14.55
N LEU A 22 3.03 -2.52 13.56
CA LEU A 22 4.33 -2.21 12.94
C LEU A 22 5.10 -1.13 13.72
N PHE A 23 4.39 -0.15 14.30
CA PHE A 23 5.00 1.01 14.95
C PHE A 23 4.69 1.13 16.44
N GLY A 24 3.89 0.22 17.00
CA GLY A 24 3.46 0.29 18.40
C GLY A 24 2.51 1.45 18.69
N TRP A 25 1.85 2.00 17.66
CA TRP A 25 0.97 3.14 17.81
C TRP A 25 -0.34 2.77 18.50
N THR A 26 -0.82 3.67 19.36
CA THR A 26 -2.21 3.64 19.81
C THR A 26 -3.13 4.13 18.68
N PRO A 27 -4.44 3.79 18.71
CA PRO A 27 -5.39 4.32 17.73
C PRO A 27 -5.38 5.85 17.63
N ASP A 28 -5.16 6.51 18.76
CA ASP A 28 -5.09 7.97 18.87
C ASP A 28 -3.85 8.55 18.16
N GLY A 29 -2.73 7.82 18.15
CA GLY A 29 -1.56 8.15 17.36
C GLY A 29 -1.85 8.14 15.86
N PHE A 30 -2.53 7.11 15.37
CA PHE A 30 -2.92 7.00 13.97
C PHE A 30 -3.87 8.13 13.53
N TRP A 31 -4.90 8.45 14.32
CA TRP A 31 -5.88 9.47 13.94
C TRP A 31 -5.34 10.91 13.97
N ARG A 32 -4.23 11.15 14.68
CA ARG A 32 -3.52 12.44 14.66
C ARG A 32 -2.50 12.56 13.54
N ALA A 33 -2.03 11.45 12.99
CA ALA A 33 -1.06 11.47 11.91
C ALA A 33 -1.67 12.06 10.63
N THR A 34 -0.90 12.89 9.95
CA THR A 34 -1.27 13.43 8.66
C THR A 34 -1.09 12.38 7.56
N PRO A 35 -1.81 12.49 6.43
CA PRO A 35 -1.62 11.59 5.30
C PRO A 35 -0.17 11.55 4.78
N ALA A 36 0.54 12.68 4.80
CA ALA A 36 1.93 12.75 4.36
C ALA A 36 2.88 11.99 5.29
N GLU A 37 2.63 12.02 6.60
CA GLU A 37 3.41 11.23 7.57
C GLU A 37 3.13 9.73 7.40
N LEU A 38 1.88 9.33 7.15
CA LEU A 38 1.54 7.93 6.87
C LEU A 38 2.18 7.42 5.57
N ASP A 39 2.26 8.27 4.55
CA ASP A 39 2.92 7.96 3.28
C ASP A 39 4.44 7.77 3.44
N ALA A 40 5.07 8.64 4.24
CA ALA A 40 6.50 8.49 4.58
C ALA A 40 6.78 7.17 5.32
N LEU A 41 5.89 6.77 6.24
CA LEU A 41 5.99 5.48 6.94
C LEU A 41 5.78 4.30 6.00
N ALA A 42 4.80 4.36 5.09
CA ALA A 42 4.57 3.32 4.09
C ALA A 42 5.77 3.15 3.16
N THR A 43 6.37 4.26 2.72
CA THR A 43 7.59 4.28 1.91
C THR A 43 8.77 3.65 2.63
N ALA A 44 8.94 3.96 3.93
CA ALA A 44 10.03 3.39 4.73
C ALA A 44 9.92 1.86 4.90
N LEU A 45 8.70 1.31 4.89
CA LEU A 45 8.45 -0.14 4.98
C LEU A 45 8.65 -0.86 3.65
N ALA A 46 8.60 -0.16 2.53
CA ALA A 46 8.73 -0.72 1.19
C ALA A 46 9.71 0.09 0.34
N PRO A 47 11.01 0.11 0.70
CA PRO A 47 12.01 0.92 -0.01
C PRO A 47 12.15 0.54 -1.49
N ASP A 48 11.86 -0.72 -1.84
CA ASP A 48 11.90 -1.23 -3.22
C ASP A 48 10.54 -1.14 -3.96
N ALA A 49 9.47 -0.66 -3.33
CA ALA A 49 8.18 -0.48 -4.00
C ALA A 49 8.18 0.65 -5.05
N ALA A 50 9.28 1.39 -5.15
CA ALA A 50 9.55 2.32 -6.24
C ALA A 50 9.83 1.61 -7.58
N VAL A 51 9.90 0.27 -7.63
CA VAL A 51 9.92 -0.45 -8.91
C VAL A 51 8.55 -0.27 -9.57
N PRO A 52 8.45 0.50 -10.66
CA PRO A 52 7.19 0.64 -11.36
C PRO A 52 6.72 -0.75 -11.82
N PRO A 53 5.40 -1.00 -11.87
CA PRO A 53 4.89 -2.22 -12.47
C PRO A 53 5.49 -2.37 -13.88
N ALA A 54 5.85 -3.61 -14.24
CA ALA A 54 6.40 -3.90 -15.56
C ALA A 54 5.49 -3.30 -16.64
N ASP A 55 6.09 -2.53 -17.55
CA ASP A 55 5.36 -2.00 -18.69
C ASP A 55 4.98 -3.13 -19.66
N ARG A 56 4.12 -2.79 -20.62
CA ARG A 56 3.62 -3.75 -21.61
C ARG A 56 4.76 -4.45 -22.35
N ASP A 57 5.77 -3.69 -22.76
CA ASP A 57 6.92 -4.22 -23.50
C ASP A 57 7.73 -5.20 -22.65
N THR A 58 7.90 -4.91 -21.35
CA THR A 58 8.55 -5.82 -20.40
C THR A 58 7.73 -7.09 -20.20
N LEU A 59 6.41 -6.98 -20.10
CA LEU A 59 5.52 -8.14 -19.98
C LEU A 59 5.57 -9.03 -21.23
N GLU A 60 5.52 -8.44 -22.43
CA GLU A 60 5.59 -9.17 -23.70
C GLU A 60 6.91 -9.95 -23.81
N ARG A 61 8.04 -9.33 -23.47
CA ARG A 61 9.35 -10.00 -23.45
C ARG A 61 9.41 -11.16 -22.44
N LEU A 62 8.75 -11.03 -21.30
CA LEU A 62 8.67 -12.10 -20.31
C LEU A 62 7.81 -13.27 -20.80
N MET A 63 6.70 -13.01 -21.47
CA MET A 63 5.84 -14.04 -22.06
C MET A 63 6.56 -14.81 -23.19
N GLU A 64 7.37 -14.13 -24.00
CA GLU A 64 8.21 -14.77 -25.02
C GLU A 64 9.33 -15.62 -24.40
N ALA A 65 9.96 -15.12 -23.33
CA ALA A 65 11.07 -15.80 -22.67
C ALA A 65 10.64 -17.01 -21.82
N PHE A 66 9.42 -16.97 -21.28
CA PHE A 66 8.85 -18.02 -20.43
C PHE A 66 7.44 -18.40 -20.93
N PRO A 67 7.35 -19.12 -22.07
CA PRO A 67 6.06 -19.60 -22.55
C PRO A 67 5.53 -20.67 -21.59
N ASP A 68 4.39 -20.38 -20.95
CA ASP A 68 3.68 -21.35 -20.12
C ASP A 68 3.10 -22.45 -21.04
N GLY A 69 3.72 -23.63 -21.00
CA GLY A 69 3.37 -24.79 -21.83
C GLY A 69 2.12 -25.54 -21.41
#